data_AF-A0A3E4N1F1-F1
#
_entry.id   AF-A0A3E4N1F1-F1
#
_cell.length_a   1.000
_cell.length_b   1.000
_cell.length_c   1.000
_cell.angle_alpha   90.00
_cell.angle_beta   90.00
_cell.angle_gamma   90.00
#
_symmetry.space_group_name_H-M   'P 1'
#
loop_
_entity.id
_entity.type
_entity.pdbx_description
1 polymer ?
#
loop_
_entity_poly.entity_id
_entity_poly.type
_entity_poly.pdbx_seq_one_letter_code
_entity_poly.pdbx_strand_id
1 'polypeptide(L)'
;MSLKYSSTTADYLQWSEAMNLIRKLARDSNYKMSLLIALGCFTGLRISDILALRWNQILDAEEFTIIEIKTGKQRTIRINMQLQQHIRDCYEHINPVGINAPVLISQKGTVY
;
A
#
# COMPACT_ATOMS: atom_id res chain seq x y z
N MET A 1 13.31 -17.49 11.61
CA MET A 1 12.09 -18.08 12.21
C MET A 1 12.30 -18.15 13.70
N SER A 2 11.33 -17.69 14.51
CA SER A 2 11.35 -17.84 15.96
C SER A 2 11.34 -19.33 16.33
N LEU A 3 12.06 -19.69 17.41
CA LEU A 3 12.04 -21.05 17.95
C LEU A 3 10.63 -21.41 18.43
N LYS A 4 10.26 -22.68 18.29
CA LYS A 4 8.99 -23.19 18.81
C LYS A 4 8.94 -22.89 20.32
N TYR A 5 7.86 -22.24 20.77
CA TYR A 5 7.65 -21.74 22.14
C TYR A 5 8.42 -20.46 22.55
N SER A 6 9.01 -19.73 21.61
CA SER A 6 9.56 -18.39 21.88
C SER A 6 8.54 -17.30 21.55
N SER A 7 8.11 -16.55 22.57
CA SER A 7 7.39 -15.29 22.39
C SER A 7 8.40 -14.21 22.00
N THR A 8 8.52 -13.95 20.71
CA THR A 8 9.27 -12.81 20.18
C THR A 8 8.28 -11.68 19.93
N THR A 9 8.40 -10.60 20.70
CA THR A 9 7.68 -9.36 20.39
C THR A 9 8.38 -8.71 19.22
N ALA A 10 7.66 -8.46 18.13
CA ALA A 10 8.20 -7.70 17.02
C ALA A 10 8.28 -6.22 17.39
N ASP A 11 9.39 -5.57 17.07
CA ASP A 11 9.46 -4.11 17.09
C ASP A 11 8.46 -3.53 16.09
N TYR A 12 7.88 -2.39 16.44
CA TYR A 12 6.87 -1.71 15.62
C TYR A 12 7.30 -0.27 15.36
N LEU A 13 6.85 0.27 14.23
CA LEU A 13 7.00 1.68 13.91
C LEU A 13 5.84 2.47 14.53
N GLN A 14 6.11 3.55 15.24
CA GLN A 14 5.03 4.37 15.81
C GLN A 14 4.24 5.07 14.69
N TRP A 15 2.94 5.28 14.93
CA TRP A 15 2.05 5.91 13.95
C TRP A 15 2.54 7.30 13.51
N SER A 16 2.99 8.12 14.45
CA SER A 16 3.53 9.46 14.18
C SER A 16 4.76 9.40 13.26
N GLU A 17 5.65 8.44 13.49
CA GLU A 17 6.85 8.23 12.68
C GLU A 17 6.51 7.74 11.28
N ALA A 18 5.59 6.78 11.15
CA ALA A 18 5.09 6.30 9.86
C ALA A 18 4.46 7.44 9.04
N MET A 19 3.63 8.27 9.68
CA MET A 19 3.03 9.43 9.01
C MET A 19 4.05 10.47 8.58
N ASN A 20 5.06 10.73 9.41
CA ASN A 20 6.16 11.63 9.06
C ASN A 20 6.98 11.08 7.89
N LEU A 21 7.21 9.76 7.84
CA LEU A 21 7.91 9.11 6.74
C LEU A 21 7.14 9.26 5.42
N ILE A 22 5.83 8.97 5.42
CA ILE A 22 4.97 9.12 4.24
C ILE A 22 5.03 10.57 3.70
N ARG A 23 4.91 11.56 4.61
CA ARG A 23 4.96 12.98 4.25
C ARG A 23 6.32 13.41 3.70
N LYS A 24 7.43 12.93 4.29
CA LYS A 24 8.78 13.23 3.79
C LYS A 24 8.99 12.65 2.40
N LEU A 25 8.60 11.39 2.18
CA LEU A 25 8.71 10.73 0.88
C LEU A 25 7.89 11.45 -0.20
N ALA A 26 6.69 11.93 0.12
CA ALA A 26 5.88 12.71 -0.79
C ALA A 26 6.54 14.06 -1.15
N ARG A 27 7.17 14.74 -0.18
CA ARG A 27 7.93 15.98 -0.41
C ARG A 27 9.16 15.75 -1.28
N ASP A 28 9.83 14.62 -1.11
CA ASP A 28 11.02 14.23 -1.89
C ASP A 28 10.65 13.68 -3.29
N SER A 29 9.40 13.85 -3.74
CA SER A 29 8.87 13.34 -5.01
C SER A 29 8.93 11.82 -5.17
N ASN A 30 9.11 11.08 -4.08
CA ASN A 30 9.14 9.62 -4.08
C ASN A 30 7.73 9.05 -3.84
N TYR A 31 6.80 9.42 -4.72
CA TYR A 31 5.38 9.10 -4.60
C TYR A 31 5.10 7.59 -4.59
N LYS A 32 5.88 6.79 -5.33
CA LYS A 32 5.73 5.32 -5.35
C LYS A 32 5.98 4.70 -3.99
N MET A 33 7.07 5.11 -3.32
CA MET A 33 7.38 4.61 -1.97
C MET A 33 6.44 5.18 -0.93
N SER A 34 6.06 6.45 -1.06
CA SER A 34 5.07 7.09 -0.19
C SER A 34 3.74 6.31 -0.22
N LEU A 35 3.26 5.99 -1.42
CA LEU A 35 2.03 5.22 -1.63
C LEU A 35 2.13 3.78 -1.11
N LEU A 36 3.26 3.10 -1.35
CA LEU A 36 3.48 1.74 -0.85
C LEU A 36 3.38 1.69 0.68
N ILE A 37 4.06 2.61 1.36
CA ILE A 37 4.06 2.67 2.83
C ILE A 37 2.69 3.07 3.35
N ALA A 38 2.02 4.04 2.70
CA ALA A 38 0.66 4.42 3.08
C ALA A 38 -0.31 3.24 2.96
N LEU A 39 -0.34 2.54 1.82
CA LEU A 39 -1.19 1.36 1.67
C LEU A 39 -0.88 0.30 2.74
N GLY A 40 0.39 0.02 3.01
CA GLY A 40 0.79 -0.92 4.07
C GLY A 40 0.32 -0.51 5.46
N CYS A 41 0.58 0.74 5.88
CA CYS A 41 0.26 1.23 7.21
C CYS A 41 -1.25 1.37 7.46
N PHE A 42 -2.02 1.79 6.46
CA PHE A 42 -3.46 2.00 6.62
C PHE A 42 -4.28 0.72 6.47
N THR A 43 -3.85 -0.23 5.64
CA THR A 43 -4.63 -1.45 5.35
C THR A 43 -4.15 -2.69 6.12
N GLY A 44 -2.88 -2.70 6.55
CA GLY A 44 -2.26 -3.85 7.21
C GLY A 44 -2.14 -5.08 6.28
N LEU A 45 -2.08 -4.86 4.97
CA LEU A 45 -1.92 -5.92 3.98
C LEU A 45 -0.48 -6.43 3.94
N ARG A 46 -0.31 -7.69 3.53
CA ARG A 46 1.03 -8.23 3.25
C ARG A 46 1.57 -7.62 1.97
N ILE A 47 2.88 -7.48 1.89
CA ILE A 47 3.54 -6.86 0.73
C ILE A 47 3.15 -7.53 -0.60
N SER A 48 2.97 -8.85 -0.61
CA SER A 48 2.53 -9.60 -1.79
C SER A 48 1.13 -9.18 -2.27
N ASP A 49 0.21 -8.96 -1.33
CA ASP A 49 -1.15 -8.55 -1.66
C ASP A 49 -1.18 -7.08 -2.13
N ILE A 50 -0.33 -6.22 -1.56
CA ILE A 50 -0.20 -4.81 -1.98
C ILE A 50 0.35 -4.70 -3.41
N LEU A 51 1.36 -5.50 -3.76
CA LEU A 51 1.97 -5.49 -5.09
C LEU A 51 1.01 -5.97 -6.19
N ALA A 52 0.01 -6.77 -5.84
CA ALA A 52 -1.02 -7.25 -6.77
C ALA A 52 -2.15 -6.23 -7.03
N LEU A 53 -2.21 -5.12 -6.29
CA LEU A 53 -3.26 -4.11 -6.43
C LEU A 53 -3.18 -3.36 -7.76
N ARG A 54 -4.35 -3.01 -8.28
CA ARG A 54 -4.52 -2.18 -9.48
C ARG A 54 -5.23 -0.88 -9.16
N TRP A 55 -4.99 0.16 -9.98
CA TRP A 55 -5.56 1.48 -9.75
C TRP A 55 -7.09 1.48 -9.76
N ASN A 56 -7.72 0.71 -10.65
CA ASN A 56 -9.17 0.58 -10.75
C ASN A 56 -9.86 0.05 -9.48
N GLN A 57 -9.12 -0.59 -8.57
CA GLN A 57 -9.67 -1.10 -7.31
C GLN A 57 -9.65 -0.05 -6.19
N ILE A 58 -8.71 0.90 -6.25
CA ILE A 58 -8.44 1.82 -5.13
C ILE A 58 -8.70 3.28 -5.46
N LEU A 59 -8.70 3.66 -6.75
CA LEU A 59 -8.92 5.02 -7.20
C LEU A 59 -10.41 5.36 -7.05
N ASP A 60 -10.71 6.44 -6.33
CA ASP A 60 -12.06 6.93 -6.03
C ASP A 60 -13.02 5.90 -5.39
N ALA A 61 -12.47 4.85 -4.77
CA ALA A 61 -13.22 3.84 -4.06
C ALA A 61 -13.32 4.16 -2.55
N GLU A 62 -14.47 3.85 -1.95
CA GLU A 62 -14.67 3.92 -0.49
C GLU A 62 -14.24 2.61 0.20
N GLU A 63 -14.34 1.50 -0.51
CA GLU A 63 -13.88 0.19 -0.08
C GLU A 63 -13.42 -0.63 -1.26
N PHE A 64 -12.54 -1.59 -1.00
CA PHE A 64 -12.07 -2.54 -2.00
C PHE A 64 -11.99 -3.93 -1.39
N THR A 65 -12.19 -4.94 -2.23
CA THR A 65 -12.10 -6.33 -1.84
C THR A 65 -10.87 -6.95 -2.48
N ILE A 66 -10.09 -7.67 -1.67
CA ILE A 66 -8.97 -8.49 -2.12
C ILE A 66 -9.18 -9.96 -1.75
N ILE A 67 -8.50 -10.84 -2.47
CA ILE A 67 -8.32 -12.24 -2.10
C ILE A 67 -6.87 -12.40 -1.66
N GLU A 68 -6.64 -12.75 -0.40
CA GLU A 68 -5.29 -12.95 0.13
C GLU A 68 -4.58 -14.07 -0.62
N ILE A 69 -3.39 -13.79 -1.17
CA ILE A 69 -2.65 -14.76 -1.99
C ILE A 69 -2.30 -16.01 -1.19
N LYS A 70 -1.89 -15.83 0.07
CA LYS A 70 -1.42 -16.95 0.91
C LYS A 70 -2.55 -17.86 1.38
N THR A 71 -3.70 -17.31 1.73
CA THR A 71 -4.77 -18.04 2.42
C THR A 71 -5.98 -18.29 1.53
N GLY A 72 -6.11 -17.60 0.40
CA GLY A 72 -7.27 -17.63 -0.48
C GLY A 72 -8.52 -16.97 0.11
N LYS A 73 -8.41 -16.33 1.28
CA LYS A 73 -9.55 -15.70 1.96
C LYS A 73 -9.84 -14.33 1.37
N GLN A 74 -11.14 -14.05 1.19
CA GLN A 74 -11.60 -12.74 0.76
C GLN A 74 -11.64 -11.78 1.96
N ARG A 75 -11.19 -10.55 1.75
CA ARG A 75 -11.23 -9.47 2.74
C ARG A 75 -11.65 -8.17 2.07
N THR A 76 -12.63 -7.49 2.67
CA THR A 76 -13.03 -6.13 2.26
C THR A 76 -12.40 -5.11 3.21
N ILE A 77 -11.81 -4.07 2.64
CA ILE A 77 -11.08 -3.02 3.36
C ILE A 77 -11.67 -1.68 2.98
N ARG A 78 -12.01 -0.88 3.99
CA ARG A 78 -12.47 0.50 3.81
C ARG A 78 -11.28 1.44 3.68
N ILE A 79 -11.37 2.38 2.75
CA ILE A 79 -10.36 3.39 2.48
C ILE A 79 -10.78 4.66 3.23
N ASN A 80 -9.92 5.11 4.15
CA ASN A 80 -10.15 6.36 4.87
C ASN A 80 -9.98 7.56 3.91
N MET A 81 -10.72 8.65 4.14
CA MET A 81 -10.65 9.90 3.39
C MET A 81 -9.21 10.43 3.24
N GLN A 82 -8.39 10.32 4.31
CA GLN A 82 -6.98 10.72 4.26
C GLN A 82 -6.17 9.86 3.26
N LEU A 83 -6.44 8.55 3.21
CA LEU A 83 -5.79 7.65 2.28
C LEU A 83 -6.30 7.87 0.85
N GLN A 84 -7.60 8.12 0.67
CA GLN A 84 -8.18 8.46 -0.64
C GLN A 84 -7.51 9.70 -1.24
N GLN A 85 -7.37 10.76 -0.46
CA GLN A 85 -6.71 11.99 -0.92
C GLN A 85 -5.25 11.73 -1.30
N HIS A 86 -4.52 11.00 -0.46
CA HIS A 86 -3.13 10.65 -0.77
C HIS A 86 -3.00 9.76 -2.02
N ILE A 87 -3.91 8.79 -2.22
CA ILE A 87 -3.95 7.96 -3.43
C ILE A 87 -4.15 8.84 -4.67
N ARG A 88 -5.08 9.80 -4.61
CA ARG A 88 -5.34 10.73 -5.72
C ARG A 88 -4.12 11.60 -6.03
N ASP A 89 -3.51 12.20 -5.01
CA ASP A 89 -2.29 13.00 -5.17
C ASP A 89 -1.18 12.15 -5.81
N CYS A 90 -0.96 10.93 -5.34
CA CYS A 90 0.04 10.03 -5.91
C CYS A 90 -0.30 9.61 -7.35
N TYR A 91 -1.57 9.38 -7.67
CA TYR A 91 -2.02 9.02 -9.02
C TYR A 91 -1.68 10.12 -10.03
N GLU A 92 -1.96 11.38 -9.69
CA GLU A 92 -1.67 12.54 -10.54
C GLU A 92 -0.17 12.71 -10.81
N HIS A 93 0.67 12.52 -9.79
CA HIS A 93 2.12 12.66 -9.93
C HIS A 93 2.80 11.46 -10.62
N ILE A 94 2.29 10.24 -10.41
CA ILE A 94 2.82 9.03 -11.05
C ILE A 94 2.40 8.97 -12.52
N ASN A 95 1.21 9.48 -12.85
CA ASN A 95 0.59 9.47 -14.18
C ASN A 95 0.69 8.09 -14.88
N PRO A 96 0.00 7.06 -14.35
CA PRO A 96 0.10 5.71 -14.89
C PRO A 96 -0.53 5.60 -16.29
N VAL A 97 -0.06 4.62 -17.07
CA VAL A 97 -0.52 4.35 -18.45
C VAL A 97 -2.04 4.11 -18.55
N GLY A 98 -2.68 3.69 -17.45
CA GLY A 98 -4.14 3.59 -17.35
C GLY A 98 -4.62 2.99 -16.02
N ILE A 99 -5.95 2.94 -15.82
CA ILE A 99 -6.56 2.49 -14.54
C ILE A 99 -6.36 0.99 -14.27
N ASN A 100 -6.16 0.19 -15.31
CA ASN A 100 -5.94 -1.25 -15.17
C ASN A 100 -4.49 -1.59 -14.83
N ALA A 101 -3.60 -0.59 -14.83
CA ALA A 101 -2.21 -0.77 -14.49
C ALA A 101 -2.06 -1.15 -13.00
N PRO A 102 -1.01 -1.92 -12.66
CA PRO A 102 -0.62 -2.12 -11.27
C PRO A 102 -0.35 -0.78 -10.57
N VAL A 103 -0.70 -0.71 -9.28
CA VAL A 103 -0.44 0.47 -8.45
C VAL A 103 1.05 0.73 -8.30
N LEU A 104 1.82 -0.36 -8.17
CA LEU A 104 3.26 -0.31 -7.98
C LEU A 104 3.95 -1.03 -9.14
N ILE A 105 4.81 -0.29 -9.85
CA ILE A 105 5.64 -0.81 -10.93
C ILE A 105 7.11 -0.63 -10.58
N SER A 106 7.92 -1.65 -10.91
CA SER A 106 9.37 -1.58 -10.78
C SER A 106 9.96 -0.47 -11.66
N GLN A 107 11.17 -0.01 -11.33
CA GLN A 107 11.96 0.87 -12.20
C GLN A 107 12.22 0.26 -13.58
N LYS A 108 12.16 -1.08 -13.69
CA LYS A 108 12.32 -1.83 -14.96
C LYS A 108 11.01 -2.00 -15.74
N GLY A 109 9.90 -1.42 -15.28
CA GLY A 109 8.58 -1.54 -15.93
C GLY A 109 7.91 -2.91 -15.76
N THR A 110 8.48 -3.80 -14.95
CA THR A 110 7.90 -5.13 -14.65
C THR A 110 7.10 -5.11 -13.35
N VAL A 111 6.11 -5.98 -13.28
CA VAL A 111 5.43 -6.34 -12.02
C VAL A 111 6.37 -7.26 -11.23
N TYR A 112 6.36 -7.12 -9.89
CA TYR A 112 7.18 -7.92 -8.98
C TYR A 112 6.62 -9.34 -8.79
#